data_AF-A0A0M2DHD0-F1
#
_entry.id   AF-A0A0M2DHD0-F1
#
_cell.length_a   1.000
_cell.length_b   1.000
_cell.length_c   1.000
_cell.angle_alpha   90.00
_cell.angle_beta   90.00
_cell.angle_gamma   90.00
#
_symmetry.space_group_name_H-M   'P 1'
#
loop_
_entity.id
_entity.type
_entity.pdbx_description
1 polymer ?
#
loop_
_entity_poly.entity_id
_entity_poly.type
_entity_poly.pdbx_seq_one_letter_code
_entity_poly.pdbx_strand_id
1 'polypeptide(L)'
;MTHIKKTNGYEEDGHYRVEFTYDIELKDPDTLKRMRQTYQEERDRVKAWEDAGKADQQQIATLKTEILALRKEHNSSAPRREDFNFNNPPGMGFLEEDAYRKALIQWENEHPLPSSLRQKMQALDAMEQEARQKQERDQPTNTIYNKVTDSVWSMYVAGCPNGGSTKFLYPALLQIRNDAAKAQDVLYWLQDQQLQMKGKITMRKTENGWRALSEG
;
A
#
# COMPACT_ATOMS: atom_id res chain seq x y z
N MET A 1 -21.50 -25.91 -9.32
CA MET A 1 -22.53 -26.53 -10.19
C MET A 1 -23.16 -25.41 -11.00
N THR A 2 -23.22 -25.49 -12.34
CA THR A 2 -23.75 -24.37 -13.15
C THR A 2 -25.27 -24.46 -13.23
N HIS A 3 -25.98 -23.56 -12.54
CA HIS A 3 -27.43 -23.41 -12.69
C HIS A 3 -27.72 -22.54 -13.91
N ILE A 4 -28.56 -23.02 -14.84
CA ILE A 4 -28.96 -22.26 -16.04
C ILE A 4 -30.48 -22.15 -16.07
N LYS A 5 -30.99 -20.92 -16.16
CA LYS A 5 -32.40 -20.61 -16.41
C LYS A 5 -32.53 -19.88 -17.73
N LYS A 6 -33.48 -20.27 -18.57
CA LYS A 6 -33.76 -19.61 -19.86
C LYS A 6 -35.22 -19.17 -19.96
N THR A 7 -35.46 -18.12 -20.70
CA THR A 7 -36.80 -17.74 -21.16
C THR A 7 -37.28 -18.70 -22.25
N ASN A 8 -38.60 -18.79 -22.46
CA ASN A 8 -39.17 -19.51 -23.61
C ASN A 8 -38.85 -18.80 -24.94
N GLY A 9 -38.28 -17.60 -24.90
CA GLY A 9 -37.99 -16.72 -26.02
C GLY A 9 -39.19 -15.86 -26.41
N TYR A 10 -38.91 -14.69 -27.00
CA TYR A 10 -39.92 -13.72 -27.41
C TYR A 10 -39.45 -12.94 -28.65
N GLU A 11 -40.38 -12.41 -29.43
CA GLU A 11 -40.06 -11.55 -30.58
C GLU A 11 -39.88 -10.10 -30.16
N GLU A 12 -38.79 -9.47 -30.59
CA GLU A 12 -38.47 -8.05 -30.38
C GLU A 12 -37.70 -7.55 -31.61
N ASP A 13 -38.08 -6.42 -32.18
CA ASP A 13 -37.42 -5.80 -33.35
C ASP A 13 -37.24 -6.75 -34.56
N GLY A 14 -38.24 -7.61 -34.82
CA GLY A 14 -38.20 -8.59 -35.92
C GLY A 14 -37.27 -9.79 -35.70
N HIS A 15 -36.72 -9.94 -34.49
CA HIS A 15 -35.82 -11.03 -34.12
C HIS A 15 -36.39 -11.83 -32.95
N TYR A 16 -36.08 -13.13 -32.91
CA TYR A 16 -36.41 -13.96 -31.77
C TYR A 16 -35.27 -13.92 -30.76
N ARG A 17 -35.57 -13.47 -29.56
CA ARG A 17 -34.58 -13.30 -28.50
C ARG A 17 -34.80 -14.35 -27.44
N VAL A 18 -33.69 -14.96 -27.00
CA VAL A 18 -33.67 -15.88 -25.86
C VAL A 18 -32.73 -15.30 -24.83
N GLU A 19 -33.28 -15.01 -23.65
CA GLU A 19 -32.50 -14.61 -22.49
C GLU A 19 -32.20 -15.82 -21.62
N PHE A 20 -30.99 -15.85 -21.08
CA PHE A 20 -30.55 -16.87 -20.14
C PHE A 20 -29.79 -16.23 -18.98
N THR A 21 -29.97 -16.83 -17.81
CA THR A 21 -29.23 -16.57 -16.58
C THR A 21 -28.43 -17.80 -16.25
N TYR A 22 -27.16 -17.65 -15.92
CA TYR A 22 -26.33 -18.76 -15.47
C TYR A 22 -25.41 -18.33 -14.34
N ASP A 23 -25.14 -19.25 -13.41
CA ASP A 23 -24.28 -18.96 -12.27
C ASP A 23 -22.90 -19.60 -12.45
N ILE A 24 -21.85 -18.81 -12.24
CA ILE A 24 -20.45 -19.25 -12.23
C ILE A 24 -19.98 -19.32 -10.78
N GLU A 25 -19.43 -20.47 -10.43
CA GLU A 25 -18.79 -20.74 -9.13
C GLU A 25 -17.33 -21.11 -9.38
N LEU A 26 -16.46 -20.85 -8.40
CA LEU A 26 -15.10 -21.37 -8.44
C LEU A 26 -15.12 -22.90 -8.42
N LYS A 27 -14.22 -23.49 -9.21
CA LYS A 27 -14.07 -24.95 -9.29
C LYS A 27 -13.66 -25.57 -7.95
N ASP A 28 -12.83 -24.86 -7.19
CA ASP A 28 -12.37 -25.25 -5.85
C ASP A 28 -12.57 -24.08 -4.86
N PRO A 29 -13.75 -24.00 -4.20
CA PRO A 29 -14.04 -22.97 -3.20
C PRO A 29 -13.08 -22.98 -2.00
N ASP A 30 -12.48 -24.14 -1.66
CA ASP A 30 -11.53 -24.23 -0.56
C ASP A 30 -10.24 -23.44 -0.84
N THR A 31 -9.98 -23.09 -2.11
CA THR A 31 -8.91 -22.16 -2.48
C THR A 31 -9.10 -20.78 -1.84
N LEU A 32 -10.32 -20.25 -1.78
CA LEU A 32 -10.58 -18.96 -1.13
C LEU A 32 -10.36 -19.03 0.39
N LYS A 33 -10.70 -20.16 1.02
CA LYS A 33 -10.43 -20.39 2.44
C LYS A 33 -8.93 -20.42 2.74
N ARG A 34 -8.14 -21.12 1.91
CA ARG A 34 -6.67 -21.13 2.02
C ARG A 34 -6.09 -19.72 1.81
N MET A 35 -6.55 -19.00 0.79
CA MET A 35 -6.15 -17.61 0.55
C MET A 35 -6.46 -16.69 1.74
N ARG A 36 -7.62 -16.88 2.40
CA ARG A 36 -7.97 -16.14 3.61
C ARG A 36 -6.99 -16.40 4.75
N GLN A 37 -6.64 -17.66 4.98
CA GLN A 37 -5.65 -18.02 6.01
C GLN A 37 -4.29 -17.39 5.69
N THR A 38 -3.79 -17.55 4.46
CA THR A 38 -2.53 -16.95 4.02
C THR A 38 -2.55 -15.43 4.14
N TYR A 39 -3.66 -14.77 3.77
CA TYR A 39 -3.82 -13.33 3.92
C TYR A 39 -3.69 -12.89 5.39
N GLN A 40 -4.34 -13.60 6.31
CA GLN A 40 -4.29 -13.28 7.74
C GLN A 40 -2.87 -13.43 8.29
N GLU A 41 -2.18 -14.53 7.95
CA GLU A 41 -0.79 -14.75 8.33
C GLU A 41 0.14 -13.67 7.79
N GLU A 42 0.01 -13.32 6.50
CA GLU A 42 0.82 -12.26 5.89
C GLU A 42 0.53 -10.89 6.51
N ARG A 43 -0.75 -10.56 6.76
CA ARG A 43 -1.13 -9.32 7.45
C ARG A 43 -0.45 -9.22 8.81
N ASP A 44 -0.53 -10.27 9.60
CA ASP A 44 0.00 -10.26 10.96
C ASP A 44 1.54 -10.19 10.95
N ARG A 45 2.21 -10.81 9.98
CA ARG A 45 3.67 -10.65 9.78
C ARG A 45 4.06 -9.22 9.37
N VAL A 46 3.34 -8.63 8.42
CA VAL A 46 3.58 -7.23 7.99
C VAL A 46 3.37 -6.29 9.16
N LYS A 47 2.28 -6.46 9.91
CA LYS A 47 2.00 -5.65 11.09
C LYS A 47 3.10 -5.77 12.14
N ALA A 48 3.55 -6.99 12.43
CA ALA A 48 4.66 -7.22 13.37
C ALA A 48 5.96 -6.54 12.92
N TRP A 49 6.28 -6.60 11.62
CA TRP A 49 7.43 -5.92 11.04
C TRP A 49 7.30 -4.39 11.11
N GLU A 50 6.13 -3.82 10.79
CA GLU A 50 5.86 -2.38 10.91
C GLU A 50 5.96 -1.90 12.37
N ASP A 51 5.41 -2.65 13.31
CA ASP A 51 5.43 -2.31 14.73
C ASP A 51 6.84 -2.40 15.31
N ALA A 52 7.65 -3.38 14.88
CA ALA A 52 9.07 -3.44 15.20
C ALA A 52 9.84 -2.22 14.64
N GLY A 53 9.56 -1.83 13.39
CA GLY A 53 10.15 -0.63 12.80
C GLY A 53 9.78 0.66 13.55
N LYS A 54 8.53 0.79 14.01
CA LYS A 54 8.11 1.93 14.85
C LYS A 54 8.84 1.96 16.19
N ALA A 55 9.04 0.80 16.81
CA ALA A 55 9.79 0.71 18.08
C ALA A 55 11.24 1.18 17.90
N ASP A 56 11.91 0.75 16.83
CA ASP A 56 13.27 1.18 16.49
C ASP A 56 13.30 2.70 16.23
N GLN A 57 12.33 3.25 15.50
CA GLN A 57 12.19 4.70 15.28
C GLN A 57 11.97 5.50 16.57
N GLN A 58 11.22 4.96 17.52
CA GLN A 58 10.99 5.60 18.82
C GLN A 58 12.28 5.67 19.64
N GLN A 59 13.10 4.62 19.63
CA GLN A 59 14.42 4.62 20.28
C GLN A 59 15.36 5.64 19.65
N ILE A 60 15.42 5.69 18.31
CA ILE A 60 16.19 6.70 17.55
C ILE A 60 15.74 8.12 17.92
N ALA A 61 14.43 8.38 17.96
CA ALA A 61 13.88 9.70 18.29
C ALA A 61 14.21 10.13 19.74
N THR A 62 14.16 9.18 20.67
CA THR A 62 14.56 9.41 22.08
C THR A 62 16.02 9.81 22.16
N LEU A 63 16.91 9.06 21.50
CA LEU A 63 18.34 9.34 21.50
C LEU A 63 18.68 10.67 20.81
N LYS A 64 17.99 11.02 19.71
CA LYS A 64 18.09 12.35 19.07
C LYS A 64 17.72 13.47 20.03
N THR A 65 16.65 13.29 20.79
CA THR A 65 16.18 14.27 21.78
C THR A 65 17.21 14.46 22.90
N GLU A 66 17.78 13.38 23.41
CA GLU A 66 18.85 13.44 24.41
C GLU A 66 20.11 14.14 23.87
N ILE A 67 20.53 13.83 22.64
CA ILE A 67 21.67 14.48 21.98
C ILE A 67 21.41 15.98 21.82
N LEU A 68 20.20 16.37 21.42
CA LEU A 68 19.82 17.78 21.29
C LEU A 68 19.86 18.50 22.65
N ALA A 69 19.36 17.86 23.72
CA ALA A 69 19.41 18.42 25.07
C ALA A 69 20.86 18.62 25.54
N LEU A 70 21.71 17.61 25.37
CA LEU A 70 23.13 17.67 25.72
C LEU A 70 23.90 18.71 24.89
N ARG A 71 23.58 18.84 23.59
CA ARG A 71 24.14 19.91 22.74
C ARG A 71 23.73 21.29 23.22
N LYS A 72 22.46 21.45 23.61
CA LYS A 72 21.95 22.73 24.12
C LYS A 72 22.62 23.10 25.44
N GLU A 73 22.81 22.13 26.33
CA GLU A 73 23.52 22.33 27.59
C GLU A 73 25.00 22.67 27.34
N HIS A 74 25.68 21.89 26.50
CA HIS A 74 27.07 22.13 26.13
C HIS A 74 27.27 23.53 25.52
N ASN A 75 26.39 23.93 24.61
CA ASN A 75 26.47 25.22 23.91
C ASN A 75 25.86 26.38 24.71
N SER A 76 25.40 26.15 25.95
CA SER A 76 24.72 27.19 26.74
C SER A 76 25.63 28.38 27.07
N SER A 77 26.94 28.14 27.16
CA SER A 77 28.00 29.14 27.38
C SER A 77 28.70 29.59 26.11
N ALA A 78 28.31 29.08 24.94
CA ALA A 78 28.91 29.47 23.67
C ALA A 78 28.63 30.96 23.39
N PRO A 79 29.61 31.71 22.85
CA PRO A 79 29.39 33.07 22.39
C PRO A 79 28.19 33.11 21.44
N ARG A 80 27.24 34.01 21.69
CA ARG A 80 26.10 34.21 20.80
C ARG A 80 26.36 35.40 19.91
N ARG A 81 25.77 35.38 18.72
CA ARG A 81 25.90 36.49 17.79
C ARG A 81 25.35 37.78 18.40
N GLU A 82 24.28 37.67 19.18
CA GLU A 82 23.64 38.80 19.86
C GLU A 82 24.50 39.43 20.97
N ASP A 83 25.54 38.72 21.45
CA ASP A 83 26.48 39.25 22.44
C ASP A 83 27.47 40.27 21.82
N PHE A 84 27.52 40.36 20.49
CA PHE A 84 28.36 41.29 19.74
C PHE A 84 27.52 42.47 19.25
N ASN A 85 28.08 43.68 19.31
CA ASN A 85 27.35 44.89 18.95
C ASN A 85 27.24 45.08 17.44
N PHE A 86 26.21 44.48 16.83
CA PHE A 86 25.90 44.62 15.41
C PHE A 86 25.14 45.91 15.05
N ASN A 87 24.97 46.88 15.98
CA ASN A 87 24.27 48.16 15.71
C ASN A 87 25.12 49.19 14.93
N ASN A 88 26.17 48.76 14.25
CA ASN A 88 27.09 49.66 13.56
C ASN A 88 26.59 50.08 12.16
N PRO A 89 27.10 51.21 11.62
CA PRO A 89 26.71 51.72 10.31
C PRO A 89 26.88 50.67 9.18
N PRO A 90 26.14 50.80 8.06
CA PRO A 90 26.24 49.87 6.94
C PRO A 90 27.70 49.68 6.48
N GLY A 91 28.19 48.44 6.49
CA GLY A 91 29.55 48.08 6.06
C GLY A 91 30.55 47.73 7.17
N MET A 92 30.23 48.01 8.44
CA MET A 92 31.12 47.62 9.56
C MET A 92 30.91 46.19 10.04
N GLY A 93 29.72 45.61 9.85
CA GLY A 93 29.31 44.28 10.34
C GLY A 93 30.23 43.10 9.98
N PHE A 94 31.17 43.27 9.05
CA PHE A 94 32.20 42.27 8.74
C PHE A 94 33.21 42.10 9.88
N LEU A 95 33.58 43.18 10.57
CA LEU A 95 34.55 43.12 11.67
C LEU A 95 33.95 42.45 12.91
N GLU A 96 32.68 42.74 13.24
CA GLU A 96 31.99 42.09 14.35
C GLU A 96 31.66 40.61 14.04
N GLU A 97 31.38 40.29 12.78
CA GLU A 97 31.19 38.91 12.33
C GLU A 97 32.51 38.11 12.40
N ASP A 98 33.65 38.70 12.05
CA ASP A 98 34.97 38.09 12.22
C ASP A 98 35.33 37.89 13.71
N ALA A 99 35.04 38.88 14.55
CA ALA A 99 35.23 38.79 16.00
C ALA A 99 34.37 37.68 16.63
N TYR A 100 33.09 37.60 16.25
CA TYR A 100 32.18 36.53 16.65
C TYR A 100 32.71 35.15 16.26
N ARG A 101 33.13 34.99 15.00
CA ARG A 101 33.67 33.71 14.51
C ARG A 101 34.94 33.29 15.24
N LYS A 102 35.86 34.23 15.50
CA LYS A 102 37.08 33.97 16.27
C LYS A 102 36.77 33.55 17.71
N ALA A 103 35.84 34.24 18.36
CA ALA A 103 35.40 33.88 19.71
C ALA A 103 34.75 32.49 19.75
N LEU A 104 33.94 32.15 18.75
CA LEU A 104 33.32 30.82 18.64
C LEU A 104 34.39 29.73 18.45
N ILE A 105 35.35 29.92 17.55
CA ILE A 105 36.45 28.97 17.32
C ILE A 105 37.30 28.78 18.59
N GLN A 106 37.61 29.87 19.30
CA GLN A 106 38.34 29.79 20.56
C GLN A 106 37.53 29.00 21.61
N TRP A 107 36.24 29.30 21.75
CA TRP A 107 35.35 28.59 22.66
C TRP A 107 35.28 27.09 22.34
N GLU A 108 35.15 26.71 21.06
CA GLU A 108 35.14 25.31 20.61
C GLU A 108 36.44 24.56 20.96
N ASN A 109 37.58 25.24 20.88
CA ASN A 109 38.88 24.67 21.26
C ASN A 109 39.00 24.46 22.78
N GLU A 110 38.45 25.38 23.58
CA GLU A 110 38.48 25.33 25.05
C GLU A 110 37.41 24.38 25.63
N HIS A 111 36.31 24.17 24.89
CA HIS A 111 35.17 23.36 25.29
C HIS A 111 34.93 22.25 24.26
N PRO A 112 35.80 21.23 24.20
CA PRO A 112 35.61 20.13 23.27
C PRO A 112 34.33 19.35 23.60
N LEU A 113 33.72 18.78 22.54
CA LEU A 113 32.54 17.92 22.67
C LEU A 113 32.73 16.84 23.75
N PRO A 114 31.84 16.80 24.77
CA PRO A 114 31.89 15.81 25.83
C PRO A 114 31.95 14.38 25.27
N SER A 115 32.73 13.51 25.90
CA SER A 115 32.85 12.11 25.51
C SER A 115 31.49 11.40 25.50
N SER A 116 30.62 11.72 26.47
CA SER A 116 29.24 11.23 26.56
C SER A 116 28.40 11.62 25.34
N LEU A 117 28.52 12.86 24.85
CA LEU A 117 27.82 13.33 23.68
C LEU A 117 28.34 12.66 22.40
N ARG A 118 29.67 12.52 22.27
CA ARG A 118 30.29 11.79 21.15
C ARG A 118 29.85 10.32 21.10
N GLN A 119 29.85 9.64 22.25
CA GLN A 119 29.38 8.26 22.35
C GLN A 119 27.91 8.11 21.94
N LYS A 120 27.04 9.02 22.38
CA LYS A 120 25.62 9.00 21.98
C LYS A 120 25.42 9.26 20.49
N MET A 121 26.19 10.17 19.88
CA MET A 121 26.15 10.39 18.44
C MET A 121 26.59 9.15 17.65
N GLN A 122 27.67 8.48 18.07
CA GLN A 122 28.10 7.22 17.46
C GLN A 122 27.06 6.11 17.62
N ALA A 123 26.44 6.02 18.80
CA ALA A 123 25.37 5.06 19.06
C ALA A 123 24.13 5.34 18.19
N LEU A 124 23.81 6.61 17.94
CA LEU A 124 22.73 7.01 17.04
C LEU A 124 23.03 6.55 15.61
N ASP A 125 24.23 6.82 15.10
CA ASP A 125 24.61 6.42 13.74
C ASP A 125 24.55 4.89 13.58
N ALA A 126 25.03 4.14 14.57
CA ALA A 126 24.97 2.68 14.58
C ALA A 126 23.52 2.17 14.60
N MET A 127 22.67 2.75 15.46
CA MET A 127 21.26 2.37 15.58
C MET A 127 20.47 2.69 14.30
N GLU A 128 20.73 3.83 13.65
CA GLU A 128 20.09 4.17 12.37
C GLU A 128 20.55 3.26 11.22
N GLN A 129 21.80 2.81 11.23
CA GLN A 129 22.28 1.81 10.26
C GLN A 129 21.68 0.44 10.51
N GLU A 130 21.68 -0.03 11.75
CA GLU A 130 21.13 -1.33 12.14
C GLU A 130 19.62 -1.39 11.86
N ALA A 131 18.86 -0.35 12.23
CA ALA A 131 17.42 -0.27 11.98
C ALA A 131 17.11 -0.34 10.48
N ARG A 132 17.88 0.37 9.63
CA ARG A 132 17.71 0.29 8.17
C ARG A 132 17.99 -1.11 7.64
N GLN A 133 19.11 -1.71 8.03
CA GLN A 133 19.47 -3.06 7.59
C GLN A 133 18.46 -4.11 8.02
N LYS A 134 18.01 -4.04 9.28
CA LYS A 134 16.97 -4.91 9.84
C LYS A 134 15.65 -4.72 9.11
N GLN A 135 15.25 -3.48 8.85
CA GLN A 135 14.00 -3.17 8.15
C GLN A 135 14.00 -3.73 6.72
N GLU A 136 15.11 -3.61 5.99
CA GLU A 136 15.26 -4.18 4.63
C GLU A 136 15.33 -5.72 4.66
N ARG A 137 16.14 -6.29 5.55
CA ARG A 137 16.36 -7.74 5.63
C ARG A 137 15.10 -8.50 6.07
N ASP A 138 14.38 -7.95 7.05
CA ASP A 138 13.26 -8.64 7.68
C ASP A 138 11.92 -8.25 7.03
N GLN A 139 11.93 -7.50 5.92
CA GLN A 139 10.74 -7.13 5.17
C GLN A 139 9.99 -8.39 4.68
N PRO A 140 8.71 -8.59 5.10
CA PRO A 140 7.97 -9.76 4.68
C PRO A 140 7.69 -9.75 3.18
N THR A 141 7.97 -10.89 2.52
CA THR A 141 7.51 -11.13 1.16
C THR A 141 6.04 -11.54 1.19
N ASN A 142 5.18 -10.78 0.52
CA ASN A 142 3.75 -11.05 0.48
C ASN A 142 3.34 -11.65 -0.87
N THR A 143 2.56 -12.72 -0.82
CA THR A 143 1.97 -13.35 -1.99
C THR A 143 0.57 -12.82 -2.27
N ILE A 144 -0.21 -12.51 -1.22
CA ILE A 144 -1.62 -12.14 -1.34
C ILE A 144 -2.00 -10.85 -0.62
N TYR A 145 -1.35 -10.48 0.50
CA TYR A 145 -1.77 -9.38 1.38
C TYR A 145 -2.06 -8.05 0.66
N ASN A 146 -1.25 -7.68 -0.33
CA ASN A 146 -1.42 -6.46 -1.14
C ASN A 146 -1.97 -6.72 -2.54
N LYS A 147 -2.39 -7.95 -2.83
CA LYS A 147 -2.77 -8.43 -4.17
C LYS A 147 -4.08 -9.20 -4.17
N VAL A 148 -4.87 -9.14 -3.09
CA VAL A 148 -6.10 -9.93 -2.91
C VAL A 148 -7.03 -9.80 -4.11
N THR A 149 -7.30 -8.57 -4.55
CA THR A 149 -8.20 -8.30 -5.68
C THR A 149 -7.70 -8.92 -6.97
N ASP A 150 -6.43 -8.72 -7.32
CA ASP A 150 -5.83 -9.26 -8.55
C ASP A 150 -5.78 -10.80 -8.51
N SER A 151 -5.41 -11.37 -7.36
CA SER A 151 -5.37 -12.81 -7.14
C SER A 151 -6.74 -13.45 -7.31
N VAL A 152 -7.78 -12.88 -6.70
CA VAL A 152 -9.15 -13.40 -6.83
C VAL A 152 -9.68 -13.20 -8.25
N TRP A 153 -9.45 -12.03 -8.84
CA TRP A 153 -9.84 -11.76 -10.23
C TRP A 153 -9.24 -12.77 -11.20
N SER A 154 -7.95 -13.07 -11.04
CA SER A 154 -7.24 -14.04 -11.89
C SER A 154 -7.86 -15.44 -11.87
N MET A 155 -8.45 -15.85 -10.74
CA MET A 155 -9.09 -17.17 -10.61
C MET A 155 -10.38 -17.29 -11.42
N TYR A 156 -11.15 -16.22 -11.55
CA TYR A 156 -12.39 -16.23 -12.33
C TYR A 156 -12.13 -16.13 -13.84
N VAL A 157 -11.04 -15.50 -14.25
CA VAL A 157 -10.67 -15.35 -15.67
C VAL A 157 -9.66 -16.40 -16.14
N ALA A 158 -9.12 -17.23 -15.24
CA ALA A 158 -8.21 -18.30 -15.59
C ALA A 158 -8.86 -19.27 -16.60
N GLY A 159 -8.22 -19.48 -17.74
CA GLY A 159 -8.73 -20.34 -18.82
C GLY A 159 -9.70 -19.66 -19.78
N CYS A 160 -10.02 -18.38 -19.59
CA CYS A 160 -10.77 -17.58 -20.56
C CYS A 160 -9.84 -17.17 -21.73
N PRO A 161 -10.14 -17.52 -23.00
CA PRO A 161 -9.34 -17.07 -24.14
C PRO A 161 -9.36 -15.54 -24.25
N ASN A 162 -8.17 -14.94 -24.45
CA ASN A 162 -7.96 -13.49 -24.43
C ASN A 162 -8.97 -12.71 -25.32
N GLY A 163 -9.60 -11.69 -24.74
CA GLY A 163 -10.27 -10.58 -25.46
C GLY A 163 -11.81 -10.62 -25.53
N GLY A 164 -12.43 -11.80 -25.54
CA GLY A 164 -13.89 -11.94 -25.71
C GLY A 164 -14.65 -12.39 -24.46
N SER A 165 -14.18 -13.48 -23.83
CA SER A 165 -14.84 -14.12 -22.69
C SER A 165 -14.77 -13.30 -21.39
N THR A 166 -13.70 -12.52 -21.21
CA THR A 166 -13.54 -11.63 -20.05
C THR A 166 -14.54 -10.47 -20.04
N LYS A 167 -15.01 -10.00 -21.20
CA LYS A 167 -16.05 -8.95 -21.29
C LYS A 167 -17.37 -9.43 -20.71
N PHE A 168 -17.71 -10.71 -20.87
CA PHE A 168 -18.93 -11.28 -20.30
C PHE A 168 -18.84 -11.36 -18.77
N LEU A 169 -17.66 -11.68 -18.22
CA LEU A 169 -17.43 -11.77 -16.77
C LEU A 169 -17.35 -10.40 -16.09
N TYR A 170 -16.97 -9.36 -16.83
CA TYR A 170 -16.68 -8.04 -16.29
C TYR A 170 -17.83 -7.41 -15.47
N PRO A 171 -19.11 -7.44 -15.91
CA PRO A 171 -20.21 -6.86 -15.13
C PRO A 171 -20.40 -7.54 -13.77
N ALA A 172 -20.30 -8.87 -13.72
CA ALA A 172 -20.49 -9.63 -12.49
C ALA A 172 -19.29 -9.44 -11.53
N LEU A 173 -18.06 -9.42 -12.06
CA LEU A 173 -16.86 -9.13 -11.26
C LEU A 173 -16.83 -7.67 -10.76
N LEU A 174 -17.33 -6.72 -11.55
CA LEU A 174 -17.48 -5.32 -11.14
C LEU A 174 -18.50 -5.18 -9.99
N GLN A 175 -19.57 -5.98 -9.99
CA GLN A 175 -20.52 -6.01 -8.89
C GLN A 175 -19.85 -6.45 -7.59
N ILE A 176 -19.09 -7.56 -7.60
CA ILE A 176 -18.31 -8.00 -6.43
C ILE A 176 -17.36 -6.90 -5.96
N ARG A 177 -16.67 -6.24 -6.90
CA ARG A 177 -15.77 -5.11 -6.57
C ARG A 177 -16.52 -3.99 -5.84
N ASN A 178 -17.69 -3.61 -6.34
CA ASN A 178 -18.49 -2.55 -5.74
C ASN A 178 -19.00 -2.94 -4.36
N ASP A 179 -19.40 -4.20 -4.16
CA ASP A 179 -19.89 -4.67 -2.87
C ASP A 179 -18.75 -4.83 -1.85
N ALA A 180 -17.56 -5.26 -2.29
CA ALA A 180 -16.34 -5.24 -1.48
C ALA A 180 -15.96 -3.81 -1.05
N ALA A 181 -16.08 -2.84 -1.96
CA ALA A 181 -15.79 -1.43 -1.67
C ALA A 181 -16.78 -0.84 -0.64
N LYS A 182 -18.06 -1.23 -0.69
CA LYS A 182 -19.06 -0.84 0.32
C LYS A 182 -18.79 -1.48 1.68
N ALA A 183 -18.37 -2.75 1.69
CA ALA A 183 -18.03 -3.47 2.92
C ALA A 183 -16.79 -2.90 3.60
N GLN A 184 -15.94 -2.17 2.86
CA GLN A 184 -14.63 -1.66 3.33
C GLN A 184 -13.73 -2.76 3.92
N ASP A 185 -13.96 -4.01 3.53
CA ASP A 185 -13.25 -5.18 4.03
C ASP A 185 -12.69 -5.99 2.87
N VAL A 186 -11.37 -6.09 2.81
CA VAL A 186 -10.69 -6.87 1.77
C VAL A 186 -10.98 -8.37 1.89
N LEU A 187 -11.36 -8.86 3.08
CA LEU A 187 -11.78 -10.24 3.29
C LEU A 187 -13.08 -10.59 2.56
N TYR A 188 -13.86 -9.59 2.15
CA TYR A 188 -15.05 -9.78 1.32
C TYR A 188 -14.71 -10.48 0.00
N TRP A 189 -13.56 -10.17 -0.60
CA TRP A 189 -13.05 -10.83 -1.80
C TRP A 189 -12.74 -12.32 -1.59
N LEU A 190 -12.51 -12.74 -0.35
CA LEU A 190 -12.14 -14.10 0.02
C LEU A 190 -13.34 -14.88 0.58
N GLN A 191 -14.56 -14.41 0.36
CA GLN A 191 -15.80 -15.14 0.63
C GLN A 191 -16.20 -15.94 -0.59
N ASP A 192 -16.95 -17.03 -0.40
CA ASP A 192 -17.53 -17.77 -1.52
C ASP A 192 -18.51 -16.84 -2.26
N GLN A 193 -18.14 -16.45 -3.48
CA GLN A 193 -18.94 -15.58 -4.33
C GLN A 193 -19.53 -16.41 -5.46
N GLN A 194 -20.83 -16.26 -5.68
CA GLN A 194 -21.50 -16.81 -6.85
C GLN A 194 -21.70 -15.69 -7.86
N LEU A 195 -21.07 -15.81 -9.04
CA LEU A 195 -21.21 -14.84 -10.11
C LEU A 195 -22.45 -15.17 -10.93
N GLN A 196 -23.53 -14.42 -10.70
CA GLN A 196 -24.69 -14.51 -11.57
C GLN A 196 -24.44 -13.76 -12.89
N MET A 197 -24.58 -14.48 -13.99
CA MET A 197 -24.37 -14.00 -15.34
C MET A 197 -25.70 -13.94 -16.08
N LYS A 198 -25.85 -12.91 -16.91
CA LYS A 198 -27.01 -12.73 -17.79
C LYS A 198 -26.52 -12.61 -19.22
N GLY A 199 -27.12 -13.39 -20.11
CA GLY A 199 -26.82 -13.36 -21.54
C GLY A 199 -28.11 -13.30 -22.35
N LYS A 200 -28.00 -12.74 -23.55
CA LYS A 200 -29.08 -12.68 -24.53
C LYS A 200 -28.53 -13.17 -25.87
N ILE A 201 -29.21 -14.12 -26.48
CA ILE A 201 -28.93 -14.54 -27.85
C ILE A 201 -30.05 -14.00 -28.73
N THR A 202 -29.66 -13.25 -29.76
CA THR A 202 -30.56 -12.83 -30.83
C THR A 202 -30.52 -13.87 -31.94
N MET A 203 -31.69 -14.36 -32.35
CA MET A 203 -31.85 -15.38 -33.37
C MET A 203 -32.72 -14.87 -34.51
N ARG A 204 -32.38 -15.26 -35.74
CA ARG A 204 -33.25 -15.10 -36.90
C ARG A 204 -33.89 -16.42 -37.29
N LYS A 205 -35.12 -16.36 -37.79
CA LYS A 205 -35.79 -17.52 -38.37
C LYS A 205 -35.17 -17.81 -39.73
N THR A 206 -34.79 -19.06 -39.96
CA THR A 206 -34.34 -19.54 -41.27
C THR A 206 -35.19 -20.74 -41.69
N GLU A 207 -35.09 -21.16 -42.94
CA GLU A 207 -35.78 -22.34 -43.49
C GLU A 207 -35.45 -23.63 -42.68
N ASN A 208 -34.29 -23.65 -42.01
CA ASN A 208 -33.81 -24.78 -41.20
C ASN A 208 -33.93 -24.53 -39.68
N GLY A 209 -34.82 -23.61 -39.27
CA GLY A 209 -35.06 -23.26 -37.87
C GLY A 209 -34.35 -21.98 -37.42
N TRP A 210 -34.27 -21.77 -36.10
CA TRP A 210 -33.67 -20.57 -35.52
C TRP A 210 -32.14 -20.63 -35.58
N ARG A 211 -31.51 -19.55 -36.06
CA ARG A 211 -30.04 -19.41 -36.12
C ARG A 211 -29.62 -18.19 -35.32
N ALA A 212 -28.66 -18.37 -34.40
CA ALA A 212 -28.07 -17.28 -33.64
C ALA A 212 -27.32 -16.31 -34.58
N LEU A 213 -27.46 -15.01 -34.32
CA LEU A 213 -26.68 -13.96 -34.95
C LEU A 213 -25.39 -13.77 -34.16
N SER A 214 -24.26 -13.63 -34.84
CA SER A 214 -22.93 -13.51 -34.22
C SER A 214 -22.66 -12.15 -33.56
N GLU A 215 -23.62 -11.23 -33.59
CA GLU A 215 -23.49 -9.86 -33.05
C GLU A 215 -24.10 -9.68 -31.65
N GLY A 216 -24.50 -10.77 -30.98
CA GLY A 216 -25.04 -10.75 -29.61
C GLY A 216 -24.02 -11.14 -28.55
#